data_AF-A0A6S7DNL3-F1
#
_entry.id   AF-A0A6S7DNL3-F1
#
_cell.length_a   1.000
_cell.length_b   1.000
_cell.length_c   1.000
_cell.angle_alpha   90.00
_cell.angle_beta   90.00
_cell.angle_gamma   90.00
#
_symmetry.space_group_name_H-M   'P 1'
#
loop_
_entity.id
_entity.type
_entity.pdbx_description
1 polymer ?
#
loop_
_entity_poly.entity_id
_entity_poly.type
_entity_poly.pdbx_seq_one_letter_code
_entity_poly.pdbx_strand_id
1 'polypeptide(L)'
;MQSHPLTQNPWSVESDPELGAVPLSHLHHIDRARHAIEAIARMVGNSASEPDATGGQPLDAWTVAALMGGVEGLCDHLGTLTDAMLAQARFCEVDADLGDVTHDAPSSIQ
;
A
#
# COMPACT_ATOMS: atom_id res chain seq x y z
N MET A 1 13.94 9.05 30.89
CA MET A 1 12.67 9.79 30.84
C MET A 1 11.62 8.80 30.37
N GLN A 2 10.53 8.60 31.12
CA GLN A 2 9.45 7.70 30.68
C GLN A 2 8.59 8.43 29.64
N SER A 3 8.53 7.89 28.43
CA SER A 3 7.76 8.45 27.32
C SER A 3 6.25 8.33 27.62
N HIS A 4 5.53 9.46 27.63
CA HIS A 4 4.09 9.48 27.86
C HIS A 4 3.35 9.07 26.57
N PRO A 5 2.27 8.26 26.61
CA PRO A 5 1.58 7.77 25.42
C PRO A 5 1.09 8.90 24.48
N LEU A 6 0.68 10.04 25.04
CA LEU A 6 0.25 11.23 24.27
C LEU A 6 1.40 12.07 23.69
N THR A 7 2.66 11.72 23.99
CA THR A 7 3.86 12.38 23.42
C THR A 7 4.53 11.51 22.36
N GLN A 8 4.01 10.31 22.10
CA GLN A 8 4.50 9.46 21.03
C GLN A 8 4.01 10.05 19.70
N ASN A 9 4.96 10.26 18.78
CA ASN A 9 4.62 10.71 17.44
C ASN A 9 3.91 9.55 16.71
N PRO A 10 2.64 9.69 16.29
CA PRO A 10 1.96 8.62 15.56
C PRO A 10 2.60 8.32 14.20
N TRP A 11 3.50 9.19 13.75
CA TRP A 11 4.30 9.03 12.53
C TRP A 11 5.74 8.56 12.80
N SER A 12 6.13 8.29 14.06
CA SER A 12 7.46 7.73 14.33
C SER A 12 7.49 6.26 13.98
N VAL A 13 8.39 5.89 13.06
CA VAL A 13 8.64 4.52 12.58
C VAL A 13 9.86 3.94 13.31
N GLU A 14 10.24 4.50 14.47
CA GLU A 14 11.51 4.29 15.19
C GLU A 14 11.83 2.82 15.56
N SER A 15 10.83 1.94 15.51
CA SER A 15 10.95 0.51 15.82
C SER A 15 10.91 -0.40 14.60
N ASP A 16 10.60 0.13 13.41
CA ASP A 16 10.57 -0.66 12.18
C ASP A 16 11.87 -0.45 11.40
N PRO A 17 12.35 -1.49 10.71
CA PRO A 17 13.52 -1.37 9.84
C PRO A 17 13.30 -0.33 8.73
N GLU A 18 14.34 0.43 8.41
CA GLU A 18 14.28 1.48 7.38
C GLU A 18 13.99 0.92 5.98
N LEU A 19 14.36 -0.34 5.72
CA LEU A 19 14.23 -1.00 4.42
C LEU A 19 13.75 -2.44 4.60
N GLY A 20 12.93 -2.92 3.66
CA GLY A 20 12.51 -4.32 3.62
C GLY A 20 12.11 -4.76 2.22
N ALA A 21 12.32 -6.04 1.92
CA ALA A 21 11.96 -6.63 0.64
C ALA A 21 10.45 -6.85 0.56
N VAL A 22 9.84 -6.46 -0.56
CA VAL A 22 8.41 -6.65 -0.83
C VAL A 22 8.20 -7.29 -2.21
N PRO A 23 7.20 -8.17 -2.38
CA PRO A 23 6.85 -8.72 -3.69
C PRO A 23 6.41 -7.63 -4.67
N LEU A 24 6.98 -7.63 -5.88
CA LEU A 24 6.61 -6.71 -6.97
C LEU A 24 5.12 -6.79 -7.36
N SER A 25 4.48 -7.94 -7.17
CA SER A 25 3.05 -8.13 -7.43
C SER A 25 2.18 -7.17 -6.62
N HIS A 26 2.54 -6.89 -5.36
CA HIS A 26 1.80 -5.93 -4.55
C HIS A 26 1.92 -4.50 -5.11
N LEU A 27 3.10 -4.10 -5.58
CA LEU A 27 3.31 -2.80 -6.22
C LEU A 27 2.47 -2.65 -7.49
N HIS A 28 2.40 -3.70 -8.33
CA HIS A 28 1.55 -3.69 -9.53
C HIS A 28 0.06 -3.60 -9.17
N HIS A 29 -0.39 -4.24 -8.09
CA HIS A 29 -1.77 -4.15 -7.64
C HIS A 29 -2.08 -2.74 -7.09
N ILE A 30 -1.16 -2.13 -6.36
CA ILE A 30 -1.29 -0.74 -5.89
C ILE A 30 -1.41 0.21 -7.09
N ASP A 31 -0.54 0.07 -8.08
CA ASP A 31 -0.56 0.92 -9.27
C ASP A 31 -1.88 0.78 -10.04
N ARG A 32 -2.37 -0.46 -10.21
CA ARG A 32 -3.67 -0.71 -10.85
C ARG A 32 -4.84 -0.09 -10.06
N ALA A 33 -4.87 -0.28 -8.75
CA ALA A 33 -5.93 0.26 -7.90
C ALA A 33 -5.93 1.79 -7.92
N ARG A 34 -4.75 2.43 -7.88
CA ARG A 34 -4.59 3.87 -8.06
C ARG A 34 -5.20 4.37 -9.36
N HIS A 35 -4.87 3.75 -10.50
CA HIS A 35 -5.43 4.15 -11.80
C HIS A 35 -6.96 3.98 -11.86
N ALA A 36 -7.49 2.93 -11.25
CA ALA A 36 -8.93 2.72 -11.17
C ALA A 36 -9.63 3.81 -10.35
N ILE A 37 -9.08 4.16 -9.18
CA ILE A 37 -9.60 5.25 -8.34
C ILE A 37 -9.58 6.58 -9.11
N GLU A 38 -8.47 6.88 -9.79
CA GLU A 38 -8.31 8.10 -10.58
C GLU A 38 -9.34 8.19 -11.72
N ALA A 39 -9.56 7.07 -12.43
CA ALA A 39 -10.56 7.00 -13.50
C ALA A 39 -11.99 7.22 -12.95
N ILE A 40 -12.33 6.56 -11.85
CA ILE A 40 -13.65 6.72 -11.22
C ILE A 40 -13.86 8.15 -10.74
N ALA A 41 -12.86 8.74 -10.06
CA ALA A 41 -12.93 10.11 -9.58
C ALA A 41 -13.15 11.11 -10.73
N ARG A 42 -12.47 10.92 -11.87
CA ARG A 42 -12.72 11.74 -13.08
C ARG A 42 -14.13 11.56 -13.61
N MET A 43 -14.63 10.33 -13.72
CA MET A 43 -15.99 10.07 -14.22
C MET A 43 -17.04 10.75 -13.35
N VAL A 44 -16.97 10.55 -12.04
CA VAL A 44 -17.90 11.15 -11.08
C VAL A 44 -17.76 12.66 -11.04
N GLY A 45 -16.52 13.17 -10.97
CA GLY A 45 -16.24 14.61 -10.92
C GLY A 45 -16.72 15.35 -12.15
N ASN A 46 -16.46 14.81 -13.35
CA ASN A 46 -16.92 15.39 -14.62
C ASN A 46 -18.45 15.39 -14.69
N SER A 47 -19.08 14.29 -14.29
CA SER A 47 -20.55 14.20 -14.27
C SER A 47 -21.20 15.19 -13.29
N ALA A 48 -20.53 15.52 -12.19
CA ALA A 48 -21.07 16.43 -11.18
C ALA A 48 -20.81 17.91 -11.52
N SER A 49 -19.66 18.22 -12.13
CA SER A 49 -19.19 19.60 -12.30
C SER A 49 -19.46 20.17 -13.69
N GLU A 50 -19.42 19.33 -14.73
CA GLU A 50 -19.50 19.76 -16.12
C GLU A 50 -20.43 18.85 -16.95
N PRO A 51 -21.70 18.65 -16.52
CA PRO A 51 -22.62 17.74 -17.19
C PRO A 51 -22.83 18.10 -18.67
N ASP A 52 -22.93 19.40 -18.99
CA ASP A 52 -23.20 19.89 -20.34
C ASP A 52 -21.94 19.97 -21.23
N ALA A 53 -20.73 19.89 -20.65
CA ALA A 53 -19.48 20.02 -21.41
C ALA A 53 -19.15 18.78 -22.23
N THR A 54 -19.69 17.61 -21.84
CA THR A 54 -19.41 16.33 -22.50
C THR A 54 -20.44 15.97 -23.58
N GLY A 55 -21.56 16.70 -23.64
CA GLY A 55 -22.70 16.36 -24.49
C GLY A 55 -23.40 15.03 -24.12
N GLY A 56 -22.96 14.37 -23.04
CA GLY A 56 -23.53 13.15 -22.50
C GLY A 56 -24.49 13.41 -21.35
N GLN A 57 -25.38 12.45 -21.07
CA GLN A 57 -26.27 12.54 -19.91
C GLN A 57 -25.45 12.33 -18.62
N PRO A 58 -25.67 13.12 -17.56
CA PRO A 58 -25.01 12.92 -16.27
C PRO A 58 -25.29 11.54 -15.71
N LEU A 59 -24.32 10.98 -14.99
CA LEU A 59 -24.46 9.74 -14.24
C LEU A 59 -25.61 9.90 -13.23
N ASP A 60 -26.47 8.89 -13.18
CA ASP A 60 -27.53 8.84 -12.19
C ASP A 60 -26.99 8.52 -10.79
N ALA A 61 -27.78 8.83 -9.77
CA ALA A 61 -27.36 8.71 -8.38
C ALA A 61 -26.94 7.28 -8.00
N TRP A 62 -27.57 6.25 -8.58
CA TRP A 62 -27.19 4.86 -8.32
C TRP A 62 -25.81 4.53 -8.90
N THR A 63 -25.55 4.96 -10.14
CA THR A 63 -24.23 4.75 -10.77
C THR A 63 -23.13 5.48 -10.00
N VAL A 64 -23.37 6.71 -9.56
CA VAL A 64 -22.41 7.44 -8.72
C VAL A 64 -22.15 6.71 -7.41
N ALA A 65 -23.20 6.24 -6.72
CA ALA A 65 -23.05 5.50 -5.46
C ALA A 65 -22.28 4.18 -5.65
N ALA A 66 -22.56 3.43 -6.71
CA ALA A 66 -21.85 2.19 -7.03
C ALA A 66 -20.35 2.44 -7.32
N LEU A 67 -20.04 3.49 -8.08
CA LEU A 67 -18.67 3.88 -8.39
C LEU A 67 -17.91 4.31 -7.12
N MET A 68 -18.53 5.11 -6.26
CA MET A 68 -17.91 5.53 -5.00
C MET A 68 -17.73 4.37 -4.02
N GLY A 69 -18.69 3.44 -3.93
CA GLY A 69 -18.51 2.20 -3.17
C GLY A 69 -17.39 1.32 -3.73
N GLY A 70 -17.18 1.34 -5.05
CA GLY A 70 -16.01 0.73 -5.68
C GLY A 70 -14.69 1.38 -5.25
N VAL A 71 -14.64 2.71 -5.12
CA VAL A 71 -13.47 3.44 -4.61
C VAL A 71 -13.18 3.05 -3.15
N GLU A 72 -14.20 2.97 -2.30
CA GLU A 72 -14.05 2.50 -0.92
C GLU A 72 -13.43 1.10 -0.88
N GLY A 73 -13.98 0.15 -1.65
CA GLY A 73 -13.43 -1.21 -1.73
C GLY A 73 -12.00 -1.28 -2.28
N LEU A 74 -11.63 -0.40 -3.21
CA LEU A 74 -10.25 -0.28 -3.70
C LEU A 74 -9.31 0.26 -2.63
N CYS A 75 -9.75 1.23 -1.82
CA CYS A 75 -8.99 1.75 -0.69
C CYS A 75 -8.78 0.69 0.40
N ASP A 76 -9.81 -0.09 0.73
CA ASP A 76 -9.70 -1.22 1.66
C ASP A 76 -8.72 -2.28 1.14
N HIS A 77 -8.76 -2.55 -0.17
CA HIS A 77 -7.81 -3.46 -0.80
C HIS A 77 -6.37 -2.94 -0.74
N LEU A 78 -6.15 -1.64 -0.95
CA LEU A 78 -4.84 -1.00 -0.78
C LEU A 78 -4.32 -1.16 0.65
N GLY A 79 -5.17 -0.94 1.67
CA GLY A 79 -4.81 -1.17 3.07
C GLY A 79 -4.37 -2.61 3.33
N THR A 80 -5.13 -3.58 2.81
CA THR A 80 -4.78 -5.00 2.93
C THR A 80 -3.43 -5.33 2.26
N LEU A 81 -3.15 -4.73 1.09
CA LEU A 81 -1.87 -4.90 0.40
C LEU A 81 -0.71 -4.30 1.21
N THR A 82 -0.88 -3.10 1.76
CA THR A 82 0.16 -2.44 2.55
C THR A 82 0.46 -3.18 3.84
N ASP A 83 -0.57 -3.73 4.51
CA ASP A 83 -0.39 -4.55 5.71
C ASP A 83 0.39 -5.83 5.38
N ALA A 84 0.05 -6.50 4.27
CA ALA A 84 0.77 -7.69 3.82
C ALA A 84 2.23 -7.38 3.45
N MET A 85 2.48 -6.25 2.79
CA MET A 85 3.84 -5.79 2.47
C MET A 85 4.65 -5.51 3.72
N LEU A 86 4.07 -4.83 4.72
CA LEU A 86 4.74 -4.52 5.98
C LEU A 86 5.04 -5.78 6.78
N ALA A 87 4.09 -6.72 6.85
CA ALA A 87 4.31 -8.01 7.48
C ALA A 87 5.48 -8.76 6.82
N GLN A 88 5.49 -8.85 5.48
CA GLN A 88 6.55 -9.53 4.73
C GLN A 88 7.92 -8.87 4.92
N ALA A 89 7.97 -7.54 4.85
CA ALA A 89 9.21 -6.77 5.02
C ALA A 89 9.86 -7.07 6.38
N ARG A 90 9.06 -7.17 7.45
CA ARG A 90 9.53 -7.54 8.80
C ARG A 90 10.00 -8.99 8.91
N PHE A 91 9.42 -9.94 8.17
CA PHE A 91 9.82 -11.35 8.21
C PHE A 91 11.13 -11.63 7.46
N CYS A 92 11.41 -10.93 6.35
CA CYS A 92 12.64 -11.15 5.58
C CYS A 92 13.92 -10.79 6.35
N GLU A 93 13.88 -9.89 7.34
CA GLU A 93 15.04 -9.60 8.19
C GLU A 93 15.43 -10.78 9.09
N VAL A 94 14.44 -11.50 9.63
CA VAL A 94 14.68 -12.63 10.55
C VAL A 94 15.41 -13.77 9.87
N ASP A 95 15.14 -14.01 8.58
CA ASP A 95 15.78 -15.09 7.81
C ASP A 95 17.18 -14.70 7.33
N ALA A 96 17.43 -13.40 7.09
CA ALA A 96 18.77 -12.89 6.76
C ALA A 96 19.73 -12.97 7.96
N ASP A 97 19.24 -12.72 9.18
CA ASP A 97 20.05 -12.79 10.41
C ASP A 97 20.36 -14.25 10.84
N LEU A 98 19.53 -15.21 10.42
CA LEU A 98 19.80 -16.65 10.59
C LEU A 98 20.73 -17.24 9.52
N GLY A 99 20.92 -16.54 8.40
CA GLY A 99 21.75 -16.97 7.27
C GLY A 99 23.25 -16.67 7.39
N ASP A 100 23.67 -15.88 8.39
CA ASP A 100 25.10 -15.59 8.67
C ASP A 100 25.78 -16.65 9.57
N VAL A 101 25.09 -17.78 9.82
CA VAL A 101 25.68 -18.92 10.52
C VAL A 101 25.99 -20.00 9.50
N THR A 102 27.29 -20.21 9.28
CA THR A 102 27.98 -21.29 8.53
C THR A 102 28.37 -21.02 7.08
N HIS A 103 29.62 -20.59 6.90
CA HIS A 103 30.59 -21.44 6.21
C HIS A 103 32.02 -21.14 6.66
N ASP A 104 32.44 -21.78 7.75
CA ASP A 104 33.86 -21.92 8.07
C ASP A 104 34.45 -22.86 7.01
N ALA A 105 35.19 -22.30 6.05
CA ALA A 105 35.97 -23.08 5.10
C ALA A 105 37.37 -23.31 5.69
N PRO A 106 37.88 -24.56 5.64
CA PRO A 106 38.97 -25.02 6.51
C PRO A 106 40.31 -24.36 6.21
N SER A 107 41.12 -24.22 7.24
CA SER A 107 42.52 -23.83 7.15
C SER A 107 43.28 -24.79 6.24
N SER A 108 43.67 -24.28 5.06
CA SER A 108 44.59 -24.98 4.16
C SER A 108 45.86 -25.36 4.92
N ILE A 109 46.06 -26.67 5.05
CA ILE A 109 47.23 -27.31 5.62
C ILE A 109 48.45 -26.99 4.73
N GLN A 110 49.50 -26.51 5.41
CA GLN A 110 50.93 -26.47 5.08
C GLN A 110 51.41 -26.75 3.65
#